data_AF-A0A662SKU0-F1
#
_entry.id   AF-A0A662SKU0-F1
#
_cell.length_a   1.000
_cell.length_b   1.000
_cell.length_c   1.000
_cell.angle_alpha   90.00
_cell.angle_beta   90.00
_cell.angle_gamma   90.00
#
_symmetry.space_group_name_H-M   'P 1'
#
loop_
_entity.id
_entity.type
_entity.pdbx_description
1 polymer ?
#
loop_
_entity_poly.entity_id
_entity_poly.type
_entity_poly.pdbx_seq_one_letter_code
_entity_poly.pdbx_strand_id
1 'polypeptide(L)' 'LSNWVDLKDNLGKEVAVVGVASADIWRRPRGIEIFGPKHFDFDIEYVPLERVHPG' A
#
# COMPACT_ATOMS: atom_id res chain seq x y z
N LEU A 1 -22.80 -7.19 7.95
CA LEU A 1 -21.44 -7.39 8.48
C LEU A 1 -20.95 -6.06 9.06
N SER A 2 -21.29 -5.75 10.31
CA SER A 2 -20.77 -4.57 11.00
C SER A 2 -19.71 -5.01 11.99
N ASN A 3 -18.46 -4.67 11.72
CA ASN A 3 -17.34 -4.84 12.64
C ASN A 3 -17.36 -3.67 13.64
N TRP A 4 -18.13 -3.80 14.72
CA TRP A 4 -18.08 -2.86 15.84
C TRP A 4 -16.94 -3.29 16.77
N VAL A 5 -15.74 -2.83 16.45
CA VAL A 5 -14.56 -2.93 17.33
C VAL A 5 -14.27 -1.52 17.83
N ASP A 6 -14.10 -1.35 19.15
CA ASP A 6 -13.66 -0.05 19.67
C ASP A 6 -12.23 0.19 19.18
N LEU A 7 -11.97 1.40 18.68
CA LEU A 7 -10.65 1.78 18.21
C LEU A 7 -9.58 1.61 19.31
N LYS A 8 -9.97 1.76 20.58
CA LYS A 8 -9.12 1.53 21.75
C LYS A 8 -8.63 0.08 21.86
N ASP A 9 -9.41 -0.88 21.39
CA ASP A 9 -9.03 -2.31 21.46
C ASP A 9 -7.83 -2.64 20.57
N ASN A 10 -7.46 -1.74 19.65
CA ASN A 10 -6.31 -1.92 18.75
C ASN A 10 -5.07 -1.10 19.12
N LEU A 11 -5.15 -0.29 20.18
CA LEU A 11 -3.99 0.47 20.64
C LEU A 11 -2.92 -0.46 21.23
N GLY A 12 -1.67 -0.29 20.80
CA GLY A 12 -0.52 -1.03 21.33
C GLY A 12 -0.38 -2.47 20.85
N LYS A 13 -1.22 -2.95 19.93
CA LYS A 13 -1.04 -4.25 19.29
C LYS A 13 0.16 -4.24 18.34
N GLU A 14 0.88 -5.35 18.31
CA GLU A 14 1.84 -5.61 17.23
C GLU A 14 1.11 -5.80 15.91
N VAL A 15 1.66 -5.17 14.86
CA VAL A 15 1.08 -5.21 13.52
C VAL A 15 2.17 -5.54 12.51
N ALA A 16 1.77 -6.24 11.45
CA ALA A 16 2.62 -6.54 10.31
C ALA A 16 2.04 -5.89 9.06
N VAL A 17 2.92 -5.44 8.16
CA VAL A 17 2.55 -4.94 6.83
C VAL A 17 2.86 -6.04 5.82
N VAL A 18 1.86 -6.48 5.07
CA VAL A 18 2.01 -7.46 4.00
C VAL A 18 1.80 -6.75 2.67
N GLY A 19 2.80 -6.85 1.80
CA GLY A 19 2.70 -6.35 0.43
C GLY A 19 2.41 -7.49 -0.55
N VAL A 20 1.57 -7.22 -1.55
CA VAL A 20 1.26 -8.13 -2.66
C VAL A 20 1.53 -7.40 -3.97
N ALA A 21 2.09 -8.12 -4.94
CA ALA A 21 2.37 -7.59 -6.25
C ALA A 21 1.08 -7.01 -6.89
N SER A 22 1.14 -5.77 -7.39
CA SER A 22 -0.01 -5.11 -7.98
C SER A 22 -0.39 -5.74 -9.32
N ALA A 23 -1.67 -5.68 -9.71
CA ALA A 23 -2.09 -6.08 -11.06
C ALA A 23 -1.42 -5.21 -12.13
N ASP A 24 -1.14 -5.78 -13.30
CA ASP A 24 -0.38 -5.11 -14.38
C ASP A 24 -0.96 -3.77 -14.82
N ILE A 25 -2.29 -3.64 -14.77
CA ILE A 25 -2.99 -2.40 -15.13
C ILE A 25 -2.52 -1.20 -14.30
N TRP A 26 -2.16 -1.42 -13.02
CA TRP A 26 -1.71 -0.40 -12.08
C TRP A 26 -0.23 -0.05 -12.21
N ARG A 27 0.54 -0.93 -12.87
CA ARG A 27 1.97 -0.72 -13.15
C ARG A 27 2.22 0.14 -14.40
N ARG A 28 1.19 0.38 -15.20
CA ARG A 28 1.28 1.22 -16.41
C ARG A 28 1.40 2.71 -16.03
N PRO A 29 1.95 3.57 -16.92
CA PRO A 29 2.12 5.00 -16.62
C PRO A 29 0.86 5.68 -16.08
N ARG A 30 -0.31 5.46 -16.70
CA ARG A 30 -1.58 6.01 -16.23
C ARG A 30 -2.01 5.48 -14.86
N GLY A 31 -1.69 4.22 -14.56
CA GLY A 31 -1.97 3.63 -13.24
C GLY A 31 -1.11 4.28 -12.15
N ILE A 32 0.19 4.46 -12.42
CA ILE A 32 1.12 5.15 -11.53
C ILE A 32 0.74 6.63 -11.35
N GLU A 33 0.24 7.30 -12.39
CA GLU A 33 -0.21 8.69 -12.30
C GLU A 33 -1.37 8.89 -11.30
N ILE A 34 -2.30 7.93 -11.21
CA ILE A 34 -3.52 8.06 -10.37
C ILE A 34 -3.46 7.29 -9.05
N PHE A 35 -2.59 6.29 -8.93
CA PHE A 35 -2.44 5.45 -7.74
C PHE A 35 -0.99 5.33 -7.24
N GLY A 36 -0.04 6.03 -7.86
CA GLY A 36 1.34 6.09 -7.40
C GLY A 36 1.56 7.14 -6.32
N PRO A 37 2.74 7.16 -5.68
CA PRO A 37 2.99 7.99 -4.50
C PRO A 37 2.80 9.50 -4.74
N LYS A 38 3.24 9.99 -5.91
CA LYS A 38 3.11 11.40 -6.30
C LYS A 38 1.66 11.88 -6.42
N HIS A 39 0.71 10.98 -6.70
CA HIS A 39 -0.71 11.33 -6.70
C HIS A 39 -1.23 11.74 -5.32
N PHE A 40 -0.60 11.21 -4.27
CA PHE A 40 -0.93 11.44 -2.88
C PHE A 40 0.09 12.35 -2.17
N ASP A 41 0.81 13.19 -2.94
CA ASP A 41 1.81 14.14 -2.44
C ASP A 41 2.99 13.51 -1.68
N PHE A 42 3.29 12.22 -1.90
CA PHE A 42 4.49 11.60 -1.38
C PHE A 42 5.68 11.88 -2.31
N ASP A 43 6.76 12.43 -1.74
CA ASP A 43 8.04 12.64 -2.43
C ASP A 43 8.88 11.34 -2.49
N ILE A 44 8.31 10.30 -3.12
CA ILE A 44 8.98 9.03 -3.39
C ILE A 44 8.62 8.53 -4.80
N GLU A 45 9.55 7.84 -5.45
CA GLU A 45 9.29 7.22 -6.76
C GLU A 45 8.52 5.90 -6.61
N TYR A 46 7.70 5.58 -7.62
CA TYR A 46 7.10 4.26 -7.70
C TYR A 46 8.16 3.19 -8.03
N VAL A 47 8.31 2.22 -7.14
CA VAL A 47 9.12 1.01 -7.35
C VAL A 47 8.25 -0.21 -7.04
N PRO A 48 8.15 -1.21 -7.94
CA PRO A 48 7.45 -2.46 -7.64
C PRO A 48 8.00 -3.14 -6.37
N LEU A 49 7.11 -3.62 -5.51
CA LEU A 49 7.45 -4.21 -4.21
C LEU A 49 8.52 -5.30 -4.33
N GLU A 50 8.36 -6.18 -5.32
CA GLU A 50 9.26 -7.30 -5.62
C GLU A 50 10.69 -6.89 -5.96
N ARG A 51 10.94 -5.60 -6.26
CA ARG A 51 12.29 -5.05 -6.46
C ARG A 51 12.89 -4.47 -5.18
N VAL A 52 12.06 -4.00 -4.25
CA VAL A 52 12.51 -3.43 -2.97
C VAL A 52 12.76 -4.54 -1.95
N HIS A 53 11.86 -5.52 -1.94
CA HIS A 53 11.96 -6.72 -1.11
C HIS A 53 11.85 -7.96 -2.02
N PRO A 54 12.93 -8.32 -2.73
CA PRO A 54 13.04 -9.64 -3.31
C PRO A 54 13.04 -10.63 -2.14
N GLY A 55 12.02 -11.49 -2.09
CA GLY A 55 11.90 -12.51 -1.05
C GLY A 55 13.11 -13.44 -0.98
#